data_AF-A0A285VB34-F1
#
_entry.id   AF-A0A285VB34-F1
#
_cell.length_a   1.000
_cell.length_b   1.000
_cell.length_c   1.000
_cell.angle_alpha   90.00
_cell.angle_beta   90.00
_cell.angle_gamma   90.00
#
_symmetry.space_group_name_H-M   'P 1'
#
loop_
_entity.id
_entity.type
_entity.pdbx_description
1 polymer ?
#
loop_
_entity_poly.entity_id
_entity_poly.type
_entity_poly.pdbx_seq_one_letter_code
_entity_poly.pdbx_strand_id
1 'polypeptide(L)'
;MSRRAREAVAAVERACSEVGGPGPLVLSTTVRDPGPGQVREALARGARRIVVAGGDGTVRLVAGALATAAAGANDLPAATAPAEEAAPADETAARHATAPAEEAAPADETAARHATAPDDAAGPPPAPVVLGVVPVGTANLFARSALLGTRDLRQAARTAVSASGRPTDLGRATLADAAGGSSSHPFLVVAGLGHDAATLAAVTPALKERLRWLAYFLPGVRRLRHAGHALDLTIDGAPVDAGPLWTLLAVNAARLPAGARVVPGARLDDGVLHTVLVAPSGPLDWAHIAATGLGRVGDGRGGRYPPDRPALRYRDARTVVVTSRDPVLAQVDGDVIPDIVGAELTLLPAALRVAR
;
A
#
# COMPACT_ATOMS: atom_id res chain seq x y z
N MET A 1 13.96 5.05 -20.91
CA MET A 1 12.83 5.88 -20.41
C MET A 1 11.70 5.92 -21.44
N SER A 2 10.45 5.68 -21.03
CA SER A 2 9.28 5.66 -21.95
C SER A 2 8.92 7.06 -22.46
N ARG A 3 8.12 7.14 -23.54
CA ARG A 3 7.62 8.42 -24.06
C ARG A 3 6.85 9.22 -23.01
N ARG A 4 5.93 8.57 -22.29
CA ARG A 4 5.15 9.22 -21.22
C ARG A 4 6.00 9.70 -20.05
N ALA A 5 7.05 8.96 -19.70
CA ALA A 5 7.99 9.41 -18.67
C ALA A 5 8.73 10.69 -19.09
N ARG A 6 9.18 10.78 -20.35
CA ARG A 6 9.75 12.03 -20.91
C ARG A 6 8.75 13.19 -20.88
N GLU A 7 7.50 12.94 -21.27
CA GLU A 7 6.44 13.96 -21.24
C GLU A 7 6.16 14.45 -19.81
N ALA A 8 6.17 13.55 -18.82
CA ALA A 8 5.99 13.91 -17.42
C ALA A 8 7.17 14.70 -16.86
N VAL A 9 8.42 14.30 -17.16
CA VAL A 9 9.61 15.07 -16.76
C VAL A 9 9.54 16.49 -17.34
N ALA A 10 9.26 16.63 -18.64
CA ALA A 10 9.12 17.94 -19.27
C ALA A 10 7.94 18.76 -18.71
N ALA A 11 6.87 18.10 -18.23
CA ALA A 11 5.77 18.79 -17.55
C ALA A 11 6.19 19.30 -16.17
N VAL A 12 6.94 18.50 -15.41
CA VAL A 12 7.48 18.88 -14.08
C VAL A 12 8.51 20.00 -14.20
N GLU A 13 9.45 19.91 -15.15
CA GLU A 13 10.43 20.99 -15.42
C GLU A 13 9.72 22.32 -15.69
N ARG A 14 8.70 22.30 -16.57
CA ARG A 14 7.89 23.50 -16.84
C ARG A 14 7.17 24.01 -15.60
N ALA A 15 6.56 23.11 -14.82
CA ALA A 15 5.88 23.49 -13.58
C ALA A 15 6.85 24.12 -12.57
N CYS A 16 8.08 23.61 -12.44
CA CYS A 16 9.13 24.22 -11.62
C CYS A 16 9.48 25.63 -12.10
N SER A 17 9.67 25.83 -13.40
CA SER A 17 9.95 27.15 -13.97
C SER A 17 8.80 28.14 -13.76
N GLU A 18 7.55 27.70 -13.91
CA GLU A 18 6.36 28.54 -13.72
C GLU A 18 6.19 29.03 -12.28
N VAL A 19 6.64 28.25 -11.28
CA VAL A 19 6.63 28.67 -9.86
C VAL A 19 7.92 29.39 -9.44
N GLY A 20 8.84 29.66 -10.37
CA GLY A 20 10.13 30.29 -10.08
C GLY A 20 11.08 29.41 -9.25
N GLY A 21 10.86 28.10 -9.23
CA GLY A 21 11.68 27.14 -8.49
C GLY A 21 12.87 26.61 -9.30
N PRO A 22 13.84 25.93 -8.65
CA PRO A 22 14.93 25.26 -9.35
C PRO A 22 14.40 24.11 -10.22
N GLY A 23 15.16 23.76 -11.25
CA GLY A 23 14.88 22.57 -12.06
C GLY A 23 14.87 21.30 -11.20
N PRO A 24 14.04 20.30 -11.56
CA PRO A 24 13.97 19.06 -10.79
C PRO A 24 15.25 18.24 -10.95
N LEU A 25 15.71 17.63 -9.85
CA LEU A 25 16.61 16.48 -9.94
C LEU A 25 15.81 15.27 -10.43
N VAL A 26 16.17 14.73 -11.59
CA VAL A 26 15.47 13.59 -12.19
C VAL A 26 16.20 12.29 -11.86
N LEU A 27 15.56 11.45 -11.03
CA LEU A 27 16.05 10.11 -10.68
C LEU A 27 15.18 9.06 -11.37
N SER A 28 15.79 8.24 -12.24
CA SER A 28 15.06 7.19 -12.97
C SER A 28 15.00 5.90 -12.16
N THR A 29 13.82 5.28 -12.10
CA THR A 29 13.61 3.98 -11.44
C THR A 29 14.00 2.82 -12.37
N THR A 30 14.23 1.66 -11.78
CA THR A 30 14.41 0.39 -12.50
C THR A 30 13.39 -0.65 -12.03
N VAL A 31 13.34 -1.82 -12.64
CA VAL A 31 12.50 -2.94 -12.16
C VAL A 31 12.97 -3.41 -10.78
N ARG A 32 14.29 -3.42 -10.55
CA ARG A 32 14.91 -3.85 -9.28
C ARG A 32 14.78 -2.81 -8.18
N ASP A 33 14.71 -1.53 -8.55
CA ASP A 33 14.53 -0.42 -7.63
C ASP A 33 13.44 0.52 -8.18
N PRO A 34 12.18 0.22 -7.90
CA PRO A 34 11.03 0.91 -8.47
C PRO A 34 10.66 2.21 -7.73
N GLY A 35 11.59 2.80 -6.97
CA GLY A 35 11.34 4.05 -6.23
C GLY A 35 12.09 4.19 -4.90
N PRO A 36 12.18 3.15 -4.04
CA PRO A 36 12.76 3.30 -2.70
C PRO A 36 14.21 3.81 -2.67
N GLY A 37 15.07 3.37 -3.58
CA GLY A 37 16.43 3.88 -3.66
C GLY A 37 16.49 5.33 -4.15
N GLN A 38 15.63 5.72 -5.10
CA GLN A 38 15.52 7.11 -5.56
C GLN A 38 15.01 8.03 -4.44
N VAL A 39 14.09 7.55 -3.59
CA VAL A 39 13.64 8.30 -2.40
C VAL A 39 14.82 8.51 -1.45
N ARG A 40 15.57 7.45 -1.10
CA ARG A 40 16.74 7.57 -0.22
C ARG A 40 17.77 8.56 -0.78
N GLU A 41 18.07 8.49 -2.07
CA GLU A 41 19.00 9.42 -2.73
C GLU A 41 18.48 10.87 -2.71
N ALA A 42 17.20 11.09 -3.01
CA ALA A 42 16.60 12.43 -2.97
C ALA A 42 16.63 13.03 -1.56
N LEU A 43 16.30 12.24 -0.54
CA LEU A 43 16.34 12.66 0.86
C LEU A 43 17.76 12.97 1.33
N ALA A 44 18.74 12.13 0.96
CA ALA A 44 20.16 12.37 1.26
C ALA A 44 20.68 13.69 0.65
N ARG A 45 20.07 14.14 -0.45
CA ARG A 45 20.34 15.44 -1.10
C ARG A 45 19.50 16.59 -0.55
N GLY A 46 18.75 16.38 0.53
CA GLY A 46 17.96 17.41 1.21
C GLY A 46 16.63 17.75 0.55
N ALA A 47 16.08 16.88 -0.31
CA ALA A 47 14.81 17.14 -0.97
C ALA A 47 13.66 17.27 0.04
N ARG A 48 12.93 18.39 -0.02
CA ARG A 48 11.70 18.64 0.78
C ARG A 48 10.42 18.34 0.02
N ARG A 49 10.53 18.02 -1.27
CA ARG A 49 9.44 17.63 -2.14
C ARG A 49 9.93 16.54 -3.08
N ILE A 50 9.20 15.45 -3.18
CA ILE A 50 9.46 14.36 -4.11
C ILE A 50 8.25 14.26 -5.05
N VAL A 51 8.51 14.36 -6.35
CA VAL A 51 7.48 14.17 -7.37
C VAL A 51 7.66 12.79 -8.00
N VAL A 52 6.69 11.90 -7.83
CA VAL A 52 6.66 10.59 -8.49
C VAL A 52 5.87 10.68 -9.79
N ALA A 53 6.54 10.42 -10.90
CA ALA A 53 5.91 10.26 -12.22
C ALA A 53 5.80 8.76 -12.55
N GLY A 54 4.73 8.11 -12.08
CA GLY A 54 4.58 6.66 -12.20
C GLY A 54 3.13 6.18 -12.29
N GLY A 55 2.99 4.85 -12.29
CA GLY A 55 1.71 4.17 -12.02
C GLY A 55 1.57 3.79 -10.54
N ASP A 56 0.51 3.07 -10.20
CA ASP A 56 0.15 2.76 -8.81
C ASP A 56 1.28 2.08 -8.03
N GLY A 57 1.93 1.06 -8.59
CA GLY A 57 3.05 0.37 -7.93
C GLY A 57 4.23 1.29 -7.57
N THR A 58 4.67 2.15 -8.51
CA THR A 58 5.74 3.14 -8.26
C THR A 58 5.32 4.13 -7.17
N VAL A 59 4.09 4.67 -7.26
CA VAL A 59 3.58 5.64 -6.28
C VAL A 59 3.50 5.01 -4.89
N ARG A 60 3.00 3.78 -4.80
CA ARG A 60 2.88 2.99 -3.57
C ARG A 60 4.23 2.73 -2.91
N LEU A 61 5.24 2.33 -3.67
CA LEU A 61 6.58 2.05 -3.13
C LEU A 61 7.33 3.33 -2.73
N VAL A 62 7.16 4.43 -3.48
CA VAL A 62 7.67 5.75 -3.08
C VAL A 62 7.01 6.24 -1.79
N ALA A 63 5.68 6.08 -1.68
CA ALA A 63 4.93 6.42 -0.48
C ALA A 63 5.41 5.62 0.74
N GLY A 64 5.57 4.29 0.60
CA GLY A 64 6.14 3.46 1.65
C GLY A 64 7.53 3.91 2.08
N ALA A 65 8.43 4.15 1.13
CA ALA A 65 9.79 4.60 1.43
C ALA A 65 9.83 5.96 2.15
N LEU A 66 8.94 6.89 1.78
CA LEU A 66 8.79 8.17 2.48
C LEU A 66 8.29 7.99 3.92
N ALA A 67 7.29 7.14 4.14
CA ALA A 67 6.78 6.85 5.47
C ALA A 67 7.86 6.16 6.35
N THR A 68 8.59 5.19 5.81
CA THR A 68 9.72 4.56 6.51
C THR A 68 10.81 5.56 6.83
N ALA A 69 11.17 6.47 5.92
CA ALA A 69 12.18 7.48 6.19
C ALA A 69 11.73 8.49 7.27
N ALA A 70 10.45 8.85 7.29
CA ALA A 70 9.89 9.69 8.35
C ALA A 70 9.87 8.99 9.71
N ALA A 71 9.59 7.67 9.72
CA ALA A 71 9.66 6.84 10.92
C ALA A 71 11.10 6.53 11.34
N GLY A 72 12.08 6.48 10.44
CA GLY A 72 13.50 6.34 10.78
C GLY A 72 14.11 7.57 11.45
N ALA A 73 13.42 8.71 11.42
CA ALA A 73 13.71 9.86 12.29
C ALA A 73 13.06 9.72 13.68
N ASN A 74 12.28 8.66 13.92
CA ASN A 74 11.51 8.39 15.13
C ASN A 74 11.23 6.86 15.25
N ASP A 75 12.30 6.05 15.35
CA ASP A 75 12.39 4.58 15.50
C ASP A 75 11.29 3.64 14.94
N LEU A 76 11.66 2.76 13.99
CA LEU A 76 11.23 1.34 13.83
C LEU A 76 11.96 0.64 12.63
N PRO A 77 12.09 -0.70 12.61
CA PRO A 77 13.17 -1.43 11.93
C PRO A 77 12.96 -1.67 10.43
N ALA A 78 14.08 -2.00 9.77
CA ALA A 78 14.24 -2.14 8.33
C ALA A 78 13.33 -3.22 7.70
N ALA A 79 12.73 -2.87 6.56
CA ALA A 79 12.13 -3.84 5.66
C ALA A 79 13.23 -4.79 5.14
N THR A 80 13.09 -6.09 5.40
CA THR A 80 13.95 -7.13 4.87
C THR A 80 13.73 -7.27 3.36
N ALA A 81 14.83 -7.23 2.60
CA ALA A 81 14.87 -7.64 1.20
C ALA A 81 14.54 -9.15 1.08
N PRO A 82 13.98 -9.61 -0.04
CA PRO A 82 13.80 -11.05 -0.25
C PRO A 82 15.17 -11.75 -0.31
N ALA A 83 15.25 -12.90 0.35
CA ALA A 83 16.43 -13.76 0.39
C ALA A 83 16.82 -14.22 -1.02
N GLU A 84 18.13 -14.24 -1.29
CA GLU A 84 18.74 -14.80 -2.50
C GLU A 84 18.43 -16.30 -2.62
N GLU A 85 17.92 -16.70 -3.78
CA GLU A 85 17.89 -18.09 -4.22
C GLU A 85 19.31 -18.46 -4.68
N ALA A 86 20.05 -19.14 -3.80
CA ALA A 86 21.39 -19.65 -4.12
C ALA A 86 21.29 -20.84 -5.09
N ALA A 87 21.84 -20.68 -6.28
CA ALA A 87 22.13 -21.80 -7.17
C ALA A 87 23.24 -22.69 -6.56
N PRO A 88 23.23 -24.01 -6.79
CA PRO A 88 24.11 -24.94 -6.08
C PRO A 88 25.58 -24.77 -6.50
N ALA A 89 26.46 -24.69 -5.51
CA ALA A 89 27.90 -24.70 -5.71
C ALA A 89 28.39 -26.13 -5.97
N ASP A 90 29.19 -26.27 -7.02
CA ASP A 90 29.91 -27.47 -7.40
C ASP A 90 31.09 -27.69 -6.44
N GLU A 91 31.28 -28.96 -6.05
CA GLU A 91 32.23 -29.41 -5.04
C GLU A 91 33.52 -29.87 -5.72
N THR A 92 34.66 -29.20 -5.47
CA THR A 92 35.97 -29.85 -5.58
C THR A 92 37.08 -29.14 -4.78
N ALA A 93 37.42 -29.76 -3.64
CA ALA A 93 38.72 -29.90 -2.97
C ALA A 93 39.85 -28.84 -3.15
N ALA A 94 40.39 -28.33 -2.04
CA ALA A 94 41.60 -28.90 -1.38
C ALA A 94 42.25 -28.00 -0.28
N ARG A 95 42.23 -28.50 0.96
CA ARG A 95 43.33 -28.68 1.95
C ARG A 95 44.39 -27.57 2.23
N HIS A 96 44.44 -27.09 3.48
CA HIS A 96 45.52 -27.23 4.50
C HIS A 96 45.15 -26.41 5.78
N ALA A 97 44.97 -27.02 6.97
CA ALA A 97 45.93 -27.17 8.09
C ALA A 97 46.45 -25.81 8.66
N THR A 98 46.45 -25.45 9.95
CA THR A 98 46.50 -26.17 11.26
C THR A 98 46.27 -25.15 12.41
N ALA A 99 45.77 -25.62 13.57
CA ALA A 99 45.54 -24.91 14.86
C ALA A 99 46.85 -24.69 15.68
N PRO A 100 46.91 -24.24 16.97
CA PRO A 100 45.85 -23.96 17.98
C PRO A 100 46.06 -22.67 18.87
N ALA A 101 45.02 -22.14 19.51
CA ALA A 101 44.63 -22.18 20.95
C ALA A 101 45.50 -21.41 21.97
N GLU A 102 44.84 -20.50 22.71
CA GLU A 102 45.11 -19.98 24.08
C GLU A 102 44.08 -18.84 24.29
N GLU A 103 43.45 -18.53 25.42
CA GLU A 103 43.29 -19.09 26.77
C GLU A 103 42.12 -18.28 27.39
N ALA A 104 41.43 -18.81 28.40
CA ALA A 104 40.19 -18.23 28.94
C ALA A 104 40.40 -17.36 30.20
N ALA A 105 39.62 -16.26 30.27
CA ALA A 105 39.06 -15.59 31.47
C ALA A 105 40.01 -14.83 32.43
N PRO A 106 39.53 -13.86 33.26
CA PRO A 106 38.14 -13.64 33.68
C PRO A 106 37.61 -12.19 33.63
N ALA A 107 36.31 -12.09 33.94
CA ALA A 107 35.53 -10.87 34.11
C ALA A 107 36.01 -10.00 35.29
N ASP A 108 35.87 -8.69 35.15
CA ASP A 108 35.67 -7.80 36.29
C ASP A 108 34.71 -6.66 35.93
N GLU A 109 33.82 -6.39 36.87
CA GLU A 109 32.65 -5.54 36.84
C GLU A 109 33.03 -4.22 37.52
N THR A 110 33.16 -3.13 36.77
CA THR A 110 33.25 -1.80 37.39
C THR A 110 32.44 -0.76 36.64
N ALA A 111 31.44 -0.27 37.37
CA ALA A 111 30.55 0.81 37.00
C ALA A 111 31.33 2.10 36.67
N ALA A 112 31.13 2.62 35.45
CA ALA A 112 31.41 4.00 35.12
C ALA A 112 30.12 4.67 34.66
N ARG A 113 29.53 5.41 35.59
CA ARG A 113 28.41 6.34 35.35
C ARG A 113 28.88 7.40 34.35
N HIS A 114 28.40 7.33 33.11
CA HIS A 114 28.52 8.45 32.17
C HIS A 114 27.29 9.33 32.32
N ALA A 115 27.51 10.52 32.87
CA ALA A 115 26.49 11.55 33.00
C ALA A 115 25.98 11.96 31.61
N THR A 116 24.67 11.91 31.42
CA THR A 116 23.95 12.45 30.27
C THR A 116 24.07 13.97 30.26
N ALA A 117 24.68 14.52 29.21
CA ALA A 117 24.55 15.93 28.86
C ALA A 117 23.08 16.22 28.46
N PRO A 118 22.56 17.44 28.69
CA PRO A 118 21.19 17.78 28.36
C PRO A 118 20.96 17.81 26.85
N ASP A 119 19.86 17.17 26.44
CA ASP A 119 19.39 16.93 25.08
C ASP A 119 18.73 18.18 24.46
N ASP A 120 19.43 19.32 24.49
CA ASP A 120 18.93 20.60 23.99
C ASP A 120 19.70 21.06 22.75
N ALA A 121 19.57 20.31 21.64
CA ALA A 121 19.88 20.81 20.30
C ALA A 121 19.12 20.08 19.17
N ALA A 122 17.93 19.53 19.44
CA ALA A 122 17.04 19.13 18.35
C ALA A 122 16.30 20.39 17.86
N GLY A 123 16.80 20.99 16.77
CA GLY A 123 16.03 21.98 16.01
C GLY A 123 14.63 21.43 15.66
N PRO A 124 13.66 22.28 15.27
CA PRO A 124 12.32 21.84 14.94
C PRO A 124 12.39 20.64 13.97
N PRO A 125 11.58 19.59 14.17
CA PRO A 125 11.65 18.39 13.36
C PRO A 125 11.59 18.80 11.89
N PRO A 126 12.42 18.21 11.01
CA PRO A 126 12.46 18.61 9.63
C PRO A 126 11.05 18.56 9.05
N ALA A 127 10.58 19.71 8.53
CA ALA A 127 9.27 19.81 7.89
C ALA A 127 9.03 18.60 6.95
N PRO A 128 7.85 17.96 7.03
CA PRO A 128 7.59 16.70 6.35
C PRO A 128 7.69 16.87 4.84
N VAL A 129 8.32 15.88 4.19
CA VAL A 129 8.52 15.87 2.75
C VAL A 129 7.18 15.77 2.03
N VAL A 130 6.95 16.65 1.07
CA VAL A 130 5.70 16.64 0.28
C VAL A 130 5.84 15.71 -0.91
N LEU A 131 4.93 14.73 -1.01
CA LEU A 131 4.77 13.84 -2.16
C LEU A 131 3.86 14.47 -3.21
N GLY A 132 4.41 14.79 -4.38
CA GLY A 132 3.65 15.12 -5.58
C GLY A 132 3.49 13.90 -6.48
N VAL A 133 2.33 13.75 -7.14
CA VAL A 133 2.06 12.61 -8.04
C VAL A 133 1.72 13.10 -9.44
N VAL A 134 2.46 12.61 -10.44
CA VAL A 134 2.15 12.77 -11.86
C VAL A 134 1.72 11.40 -12.42
N PRO A 135 0.40 11.17 -12.60
CA PRO A 135 -0.14 9.85 -12.90
C PRO A 135 0.05 9.46 -14.37
N VAL A 136 1.17 8.82 -14.69
CA VAL A 136 1.48 8.35 -16.06
C VAL A 136 1.05 6.91 -16.33
N GLY A 137 0.68 6.16 -15.27
CA GLY A 137 0.19 4.80 -15.34
C GLY A 137 -1.20 4.67 -15.96
N THR A 138 -1.69 3.44 -16.04
CA THR A 138 -2.97 3.15 -16.70
C THR A 138 -4.17 3.20 -15.74
N ALA A 139 -4.05 2.61 -14.55
CA ALA A 139 -5.13 2.58 -13.57
C ALA A 139 -5.16 3.88 -12.75
N ASN A 140 -4.03 4.24 -12.15
CA ASN A 140 -3.85 5.42 -11.30
C ASN A 140 -4.91 5.49 -10.20
N LEU A 141 -5.15 4.34 -9.55
CA LEU A 141 -6.12 4.18 -8.47
C LEU A 141 -5.94 5.24 -7.38
N PHE A 142 -4.71 5.42 -6.89
CA PHE A 142 -4.45 6.43 -5.85
C PHE A 142 -4.77 7.83 -6.34
N ALA A 143 -4.28 8.21 -7.53
CA ALA A 143 -4.53 9.54 -8.09
C ALA A 143 -6.04 9.82 -8.24
N ARG A 144 -6.84 8.81 -8.61
CA ARG A 144 -8.31 8.93 -8.69
C ARG A 144 -8.94 9.09 -7.31
N SER A 145 -8.51 8.30 -6.32
CA SER A 145 -8.98 8.42 -4.94
C SER A 145 -8.65 9.79 -4.34
N ALA A 146 -7.45 10.30 -4.63
CA ALA A 146 -6.98 11.61 -4.21
C ALA A 146 -7.50 12.78 -5.06
N LEU A 147 -8.34 12.52 -6.07
CA LEU A 147 -8.89 13.52 -7.01
C LEU A 147 -7.84 14.34 -7.75
N LEU A 148 -6.69 13.73 -8.00
CA LEU A 148 -5.65 14.31 -8.84
C LEU A 148 -6.04 14.19 -10.31
N GLY A 149 -5.74 15.23 -11.10
CA GLY A 149 -6.01 15.23 -12.54
C GLY A 149 -5.25 14.12 -13.25
N THR A 150 -5.95 13.12 -13.80
CA THR A 150 -5.30 12.00 -14.51
C THR A 150 -5.24 12.15 -16.03
N ARG A 151 -5.79 13.23 -16.59
CA ARG A 151 -5.89 13.46 -18.04
C ARG A 151 -4.92 14.53 -18.55
N ASP A 152 -4.68 15.56 -17.74
CA ASP A 152 -3.78 16.65 -18.07
C ASP A 152 -2.50 16.53 -17.25
N LEU A 153 -1.42 16.07 -17.90
CA LEU A 153 -0.11 15.93 -17.27
C LEU A 153 0.49 17.28 -16.84
N ARG A 154 0.18 18.38 -17.53
CA ARG A 154 0.68 19.71 -17.14
C ARG A 154 0.01 20.17 -15.86
N GLN A 155 -1.31 20.02 -15.77
CA GLN A 155 -2.04 20.34 -14.55
C GLN A 155 -1.58 19.45 -13.38
N ALA A 156 -1.42 18.15 -13.61
CA ALA A 156 -0.91 17.23 -12.60
C ALA A 156 0.50 17.62 -12.11
N ALA A 157 1.39 17.98 -13.03
CA ALA A 157 2.74 18.45 -12.70
C ALA A 157 2.71 19.76 -11.89
N ARG A 158 1.87 20.73 -12.27
CA ARG A 158 1.65 21.97 -11.50
C ARG A 158 1.23 21.66 -10.07
N THR A 159 0.19 20.84 -9.89
CA THR A 159 -0.28 20.43 -8.54
C THR A 159 0.83 19.71 -7.77
N ALA A 160 1.53 18.76 -8.40
CA ALA A 160 2.61 18.00 -7.76
C ALA A 160 3.76 18.89 -7.27
N VAL A 161 4.08 19.96 -8.01
CA VAL A 161 5.17 20.89 -7.68
C VAL A 161 4.74 21.97 -6.69
N SER A 162 3.52 22.52 -6.82
CA SER A 162 3.14 23.76 -6.14
C SER A 162 2.12 23.61 -5.01
N ALA A 163 1.27 22.57 -5.03
CA ALA A 163 0.22 22.43 -4.02
C ALA A 163 0.81 22.12 -2.64
N SER A 164 0.11 22.59 -1.60
CA SER A 164 0.42 22.28 -0.21
C SER A 164 0.26 20.79 0.07
N GLY A 165 1.11 20.23 0.93
CA GLY A 165 1.00 18.84 1.36
C GLY A 165 -0.13 18.65 2.37
N ARG A 166 -1.20 17.94 1.99
CA ARG A 166 -2.26 17.53 2.91
C ARG A 166 -1.93 16.19 3.57
N PRO A 167 -2.31 15.98 4.85
CA PRO A 167 -2.20 14.69 5.50
C PRO A 167 -2.78 13.57 4.63
N THR A 168 -2.13 12.43 4.58
CA THR A 168 -2.65 11.23 3.93
C THR A 168 -2.20 10.02 4.70
N ASP A 169 -3.16 9.19 5.08
CA ASP A 169 -2.96 7.93 5.77
C ASP A 169 -2.34 6.93 4.81
N LEU A 170 -1.53 6.01 5.35
CA LEU A 170 -0.91 4.95 4.59
C LEU A 170 -1.21 3.60 5.25
N GLY A 171 -1.75 2.68 4.47
CA GLY A 171 -1.95 1.31 4.91
C GLY A 171 -0.67 0.49 4.86
N ARG A 172 -0.57 -0.52 5.71
CA ARG A 172 0.48 -1.55 5.69
C ARG A 172 -0.14 -2.93 5.80
N ALA A 173 0.20 -3.80 4.86
CA ALA A 173 -0.18 -5.20 4.85
C ALA A 173 1.07 -6.05 5.07
N THR A 174 1.17 -6.68 6.25
CA THR A 174 2.18 -7.71 6.51
C THR A 174 1.55 -9.06 6.21
N LEU A 175 2.09 -9.77 5.24
CA LEU A 175 1.54 -11.01 4.69
C LEU A 175 2.47 -12.17 5.03
N ALA A 176 1.89 -13.26 5.54
CA ALA A 176 2.56 -14.53 5.78
C ALA A 176 2.15 -15.54 4.70
N ASP A 177 3.14 -16.14 4.04
CA ASP A 177 2.92 -17.15 3.01
C ASP A 177 2.97 -18.58 3.58
N ALA A 178 2.44 -19.54 2.80
CA ALA A 178 2.39 -20.94 3.17
C ALA A 178 3.78 -21.61 3.30
N ALA A 179 4.83 -21.00 2.73
CA ALA A 179 6.21 -21.47 2.83
C ALA A 179 6.92 -20.94 4.09
N GLY A 180 6.24 -20.17 4.94
CA GLY A 180 6.77 -19.59 6.17
C GLY A 180 7.48 -18.24 5.97
N GLY A 181 7.43 -17.67 4.76
CA GLY A 181 7.91 -16.33 4.47
C GLY A 181 6.96 -15.25 4.98
N SER A 182 7.52 -14.05 5.18
CA SER A 182 6.78 -12.86 5.58
C SER A 182 7.23 -11.67 4.74
N SER A 183 6.28 -10.88 4.26
CA SER A 183 6.55 -9.67 3.47
C SER A 183 5.63 -8.53 3.89
N SER A 184 6.17 -7.31 3.93
CA SER A 184 5.41 -6.11 4.29
C SER A 184 5.22 -5.19 3.09
N HIS A 185 3.98 -4.80 2.83
CA HIS A 185 3.59 -4.02 1.66
C HIS A 185 2.82 -2.77 2.09
N PRO A 186 3.29 -1.56 1.72
CA PRO A 186 2.46 -0.37 1.86
C PRO A 186 1.29 -0.42 0.87
N PHE A 187 0.15 0.16 1.24
CA PHE A 187 -0.97 0.40 0.34
C PHE A 187 -1.61 1.77 0.57
N LEU A 188 -2.01 2.43 -0.50
CA LEU A 188 -2.62 3.75 -0.50
C LEU A 188 -4.14 3.68 -0.65
N VAL A 189 -4.68 2.64 -1.27
CA VAL A 189 -6.10 2.53 -1.63
C VAL A 189 -6.75 1.36 -0.90
N VAL A 190 -6.28 0.14 -1.15
CA VAL A 190 -6.92 -1.08 -0.66
C VAL A 190 -5.94 -2.24 -0.58
N ALA A 191 -6.09 -3.05 0.45
CA ALA A 191 -5.59 -4.42 0.50
C ALA A 191 -6.76 -5.38 0.72
N GLY A 192 -6.66 -6.62 0.26
CA GLY A 192 -7.72 -7.61 0.44
C GLY A 192 -7.22 -9.05 0.45
N LEU A 193 -8.04 -9.93 1.02
CA LEU A 193 -7.79 -11.36 1.13
C LEU A 193 -9.01 -12.17 0.71
N GLY A 194 -8.77 -13.39 0.21
CA GLY A 194 -9.82 -14.36 -0.08
C GLY A 194 -10.43 -14.24 -1.47
N HIS A 195 -9.87 -13.45 -2.38
CA HIS A 195 -10.36 -13.44 -3.75
C HIS A 195 -9.60 -14.43 -4.63
N ASP A 196 -10.17 -15.62 -4.92
CA ASP A 196 -9.56 -16.68 -5.74
C ASP A 196 -9.22 -16.21 -7.18
N ALA A 197 -8.01 -16.57 -7.64
CA ALA A 197 -7.45 -16.33 -8.98
C ALA A 197 -8.38 -16.82 -10.09
N ALA A 198 -9.18 -17.87 -9.81
CA ALA A 198 -10.16 -18.43 -10.72
C ALA A 198 -11.24 -17.43 -11.17
N THR A 199 -11.43 -16.33 -10.42
CA THR A 199 -12.36 -15.26 -10.79
C THR A 199 -11.83 -14.39 -11.94
N LEU A 200 -10.50 -14.27 -12.10
CA LEU A 200 -9.87 -13.50 -13.17
C LEU A 200 -9.83 -14.23 -14.54
N ALA A 201 -10.02 -15.55 -14.56
CA ALA A 201 -9.86 -16.37 -15.77
C ALA A 201 -11.05 -16.35 -16.77
N ALA A 202 -12.10 -15.55 -16.54
CA ALA A 202 -13.30 -15.50 -17.41
C ALA A 202 -13.60 -14.12 -18.04
N VAL A 203 -12.61 -13.22 -18.14
CA VAL A 203 -12.80 -11.92 -18.78
C VAL A 203 -12.44 -12.01 -20.26
N THR A 204 -13.44 -11.84 -21.14
CA THR A 204 -13.23 -11.86 -22.60
C THR A 204 -12.28 -10.73 -23.05
N PRO A 205 -11.46 -10.94 -24.09
CA PRO A 205 -10.43 -9.98 -24.54
C PRO A 205 -10.96 -8.57 -24.87
N ALA A 206 -12.23 -8.44 -25.28
CA ALA A 206 -12.83 -7.17 -25.68
C ALA A 206 -13.09 -6.18 -24.52
N LEU A 207 -13.07 -6.64 -23.26
CA LEU A 207 -13.29 -5.81 -22.08
C LEU A 207 -11.98 -5.51 -21.30
N LYS A 208 -10.82 -5.67 -21.94
CA LYS A 208 -9.51 -5.53 -21.29
C LYS A 208 -8.94 -4.10 -21.23
N GLU A 209 -9.49 -3.12 -21.94
CA GLU A 209 -8.81 -1.81 -22.08
C GLU A 209 -9.49 -0.60 -21.43
N ARG A 210 -10.78 -0.69 -21.07
CA ARG A 210 -11.48 0.44 -20.43
C ARG A 210 -12.01 0.18 -19.02
N LEU A 211 -12.01 -1.07 -18.53
CA LEU A 211 -12.69 -1.46 -17.29
C LEU A 211 -11.96 -2.56 -16.49
N ARG A 212 -10.61 -2.54 -16.47
CA ARG A 212 -9.80 -3.55 -15.75
C ARG A 212 -10.08 -3.69 -14.24
N TRP A 213 -10.66 -2.69 -13.59
CA TRP A 213 -11.04 -2.78 -12.17
C TRP A 213 -12.48 -3.27 -11.97
N LEU A 214 -13.40 -3.04 -12.92
CA LEU A 214 -14.75 -3.65 -12.87
C LEU A 214 -14.66 -5.17 -13.09
N ALA A 215 -13.58 -5.66 -13.70
CA ALA A 215 -13.25 -7.08 -13.76
C ALA A 215 -13.07 -7.72 -12.37
N TYR A 216 -12.83 -6.96 -11.30
CA TYR A 216 -12.84 -7.49 -9.92
C TYR A 216 -14.26 -7.69 -9.37
N PHE A 217 -15.27 -6.97 -9.86
CA PHE A 217 -16.63 -6.99 -9.30
C PHE A 217 -17.68 -7.67 -10.22
N LEU A 218 -17.47 -7.68 -11.53
CA LEU A 218 -18.39 -8.27 -12.49
C LEU A 218 -18.40 -9.82 -12.58
N PRO A 219 -17.33 -10.59 -12.30
CA PRO A 219 -17.36 -12.03 -12.58
C PRO A 219 -18.12 -12.87 -11.54
N GLY A 220 -18.50 -12.29 -10.39
CA GLY A 220 -19.18 -13.01 -9.30
C GLY A 220 -20.56 -13.57 -9.63
N VAL A 221 -21.15 -13.18 -10.76
CA VAL A 221 -22.50 -13.64 -11.18
C VAL A 221 -22.50 -15.08 -11.72
N ARG A 222 -21.35 -15.61 -12.18
CA ARG A 222 -21.31 -16.90 -12.92
C ARG A 222 -20.65 -18.08 -12.19
N ARG A 223 -20.08 -17.89 -11.00
CA ARG A 223 -19.43 -18.97 -10.22
C ARG A 223 -19.85 -18.98 -8.74
N LEU A 224 -21.15 -18.92 -8.50
CA LEU A 224 -21.80 -19.07 -7.18
C LEU A 224 -21.68 -20.50 -6.58
N ARG A 225 -20.62 -21.26 -6.88
CA ARG A 225 -20.46 -22.66 -6.43
C ARG A 225 -19.21 -22.93 -5.59
N HIS A 226 -18.41 -21.92 -5.27
CA HIS A 226 -17.33 -22.07 -4.29
C HIS A 226 -17.80 -21.44 -2.98
N ALA A 227 -17.76 -22.24 -1.91
CA ALA A 227 -17.98 -21.74 -0.56
C ALA A 227 -16.95 -20.62 -0.31
N GLY A 228 -17.38 -19.51 0.29
CA GLY A 228 -16.45 -18.45 0.68
C GLY A 228 -15.30 -19.00 1.53
N HIS A 229 -14.22 -18.26 1.62
CA HIS A 229 -13.08 -18.62 2.45
C HIS A 229 -13.46 -18.53 3.93
N ALA A 230 -13.17 -19.60 4.67
CA ALA A 230 -13.23 -19.57 6.13
C ALA A 230 -12.00 -18.80 6.64
N LEU A 231 -12.19 -17.50 6.85
CA LEU A 231 -11.15 -16.62 7.38
C LEU A 231 -11.39 -16.41 8.88
N ASP A 232 -10.38 -16.71 9.68
CA ASP A 232 -10.38 -16.39 11.11
C ASP A 232 -9.94 -14.92 11.26
N LEU A 233 -10.84 -14.08 11.77
CA LEU A 233 -10.65 -12.63 11.82
C LEU A 233 -10.56 -12.12 13.26
N THR A 234 -9.58 -11.26 13.49
CA THR A 234 -9.49 -10.42 14.69
C THR A 234 -9.43 -8.96 14.27
N ILE A 235 -10.34 -8.14 14.78
CA ILE A 235 -10.35 -6.69 14.55
C ILE A 235 -10.09 -6.01 15.89
N ASP A 236 -9.04 -5.18 15.94
CA ASP A 236 -8.63 -4.44 17.15
C ASP A 236 -8.51 -5.34 18.40
N GLY A 237 -8.00 -6.55 18.22
CA GLY A 237 -7.81 -7.55 19.27
C GLY A 237 -9.05 -8.37 19.64
N ALA A 238 -10.21 -8.08 19.07
CA ALA A 238 -11.44 -8.83 19.29
C ALA A 238 -11.72 -9.81 18.13
N PRO A 239 -12.01 -11.10 18.40
CA PRO A 239 -12.41 -12.04 17.37
C PRO A 239 -13.74 -11.62 16.74
N VAL A 240 -13.87 -11.77 15.43
CA VAL A 240 -15.07 -11.44 14.67
C VAL A 240 -15.59 -12.68 13.96
N ASP A 241 -16.81 -13.09 14.28
CA ASP A 241 -17.51 -14.10 13.50
C ASP A 241 -17.98 -13.51 12.17
N ALA A 242 -17.22 -13.82 11.13
CA ALA A 242 -17.50 -13.40 9.77
C ALA A 242 -18.22 -14.48 8.93
N GLY A 243 -18.26 -15.73 9.40
CA GLY A 243 -18.57 -16.86 8.54
C GLY A 243 -17.70 -16.91 7.27
N PRO A 244 -18.12 -17.66 6.23
CA PRO A 244 -17.41 -17.71 4.96
C PRO A 244 -17.45 -16.36 4.23
N LEU A 245 -16.28 -15.82 3.88
CA LEU A 245 -16.16 -14.57 3.13
C LEU A 245 -15.73 -14.84 1.69
N TRP A 246 -16.37 -14.14 0.75
CA TRP A 246 -15.87 -14.06 -0.62
C TRP A 246 -14.64 -13.14 -0.72
N THR A 247 -14.59 -12.07 0.07
CA THR A 247 -13.34 -11.33 0.29
C THR A 247 -13.45 -10.49 1.56
N LEU A 248 -12.31 -10.27 2.20
CA LEU A 248 -12.10 -9.19 3.15
C LEU A 248 -11.34 -8.06 2.45
N LEU A 249 -11.79 -6.82 2.59
CA LEU A 249 -11.07 -5.64 2.11
C LEU A 249 -10.73 -4.72 3.28
N ALA A 250 -9.50 -4.25 3.35
CA ALA A 250 -9.07 -3.13 4.18
C ALA A 250 -8.80 -1.91 3.28
N VAL A 251 -9.57 -0.85 3.46
CA VAL A 251 -9.68 0.27 2.52
C VAL A 251 -9.25 1.54 3.22
N ASN A 252 -8.27 2.23 2.66
CA ASN A 252 -7.84 3.56 3.09
C ASN A 252 -8.69 4.63 2.39
N ALA A 253 -8.62 4.69 1.06
CA ALA A 253 -9.57 5.45 0.28
C ALA A 253 -9.74 4.87 -1.11
N ALA A 254 -10.92 4.32 -1.38
CA ALA A 254 -11.26 3.78 -2.70
C ALA A 254 -12.44 4.53 -3.30
N ARG A 255 -12.14 5.60 -4.04
CA ARG A 255 -13.06 6.08 -5.07
C ARG A 255 -12.78 5.33 -6.35
N LEU A 256 -13.85 4.83 -6.92
CA LEU A 256 -13.87 4.12 -8.17
C LEU A 256 -14.22 5.09 -9.31
N PRO A 257 -13.82 4.78 -10.56
CA PRO A 257 -14.29 5.49 -11.74
C PRO A 257 -15.82 5.68 -11.77
N ALA A 258 -16.25 6.76 -12.42
CA ALA A 258 -17.65 7.22 -12.42
C ALA A 258 -18.21 7.66 -11.06
N GLY A 259 -17.34 7.89 -10.06
CA GLY A 259 -17.73 8.46 -8.76
C GLY A 259 -18.22 7.43 -7.74
N ALA A 260 -18.22 6.14 -8.09
CA ALA A 260 -18.54 5.05 -7.17
C ALA A 260 -17.52 4.97 -6.02
N ARG A 261 -17.91 4.37 -4.89
CA ARG A 261 -17.08 4.23 -3.70
C ARG A 261 -17.19 2.82 -3.15
N VAL A 262 -16.06 2.19 -2.80
CA VAL A 262 -16.09 0.89 -2.10
C VAL A 262 -16.66 1.07 -0.69
N VAL A 263 -16.20 2.13 -0.03
CA VAL A 263 -16.64 2.54 1.29
C VAL A 263 -17.23 3.95 1.19
N PRO A 264 -18.55 4.12 1.36
CA PRO A 264 -19.17 5.44 1.47
C PRO A 264 -18.51 6.24 2.60
N GLY A 265 -18.26 7.54 2.37
CA GLY A 265 -17.66 8.41 3.40
C GLY A 265 -16.15 8.26 3.63
N ALA A 266 -15.47 7.24 3.10
CA ALA A 266 -14.03 7.06 3.29
C ALA A 266 -13.21 8.27 2.82
N ARG A 267 -12.21 8.63 3.62
CA ARG A 267 -11.30 9.76 3.38
C ARG A 267 -9.87 9.25 3.46
N LEU A 268 -8.97 9.94 2.77
CA LEU A 268 -7.54 9.66 2.82
C LEU A 268 -6.87 10.10 4.12
N ASP A 269 -7.61 10.73 5.04
CA ASP A 269 -7.07 11.47 6.18
C ASP A 269 -7.94 11.38 7.44
N ASP A 270 -8.79 10.36 7.54
CA ASP A 270 -9.65 10.17 8.72
C ASP A 270 -9.08 9.20 9.76
N GLY A 271 -7.92 8.59 9.50
CA GLY A 271 -7.21 7.72 10.42
C GLY A 271 -7.93 6.40 10.70
N VAL A 272 -8.87 5.99 9.83
CA VAL A 272 -9.67 4.78 10.00
C VAL A 272 -9.32 3.76 8.91
N LEU A 273 -9.01 2.52 9.32
CA LEU A 273 -8.92 1.42 8.37
C LEU A 273 -10.32 0.85 8.13
N HIS A 274 -10.94 1.22 7.01
CA HIS A 274 -12.28 0.75 6.69
C HIS A 274 -12.23 -0.71 6.26
N THR A 275 -12.84 -1.58 7.05
CA THR A 275 -12.84 -3.02 6.81
C THR A 275 -14.19 -3.45 6.24
N VAL A 276 -14.17 -4.10 5.08
CA VAL A 276 -15.37 -4.54 4.36
C VAL A 276 -15.36 -6.06 4.27
N LEU A 277 -16.38 -6.67 4.86
CA LEU A 277 -16.60 -8.11 4.83
C LEU A 277 -17.63 -8.39 3.73
N VAL A 278 -17.19 -9.09 2.67
CA VAL A 278 -18.01 -9.34 1.48
C VAL A 278 -18.34 -10.82 1.42
N ALA A 279 -19.62 -11.16 1.44
CA ALA A 279 -20.11 -12.55 1.45
C ALA A 279 -21.43 -12.72 0.64
N PRO A 280 -21.47 -12.34 -0.65
CA PRO A 280 -22.66 -12.48 -1.46
C PRO A 280 -23.02 -13.96 -1.66
N SER A 281 -24.30 -14.27 -1.45
CA SER A 281 -24.88 -15.60 -1.62
C SER A 281 -25.61 -15.76 -2.96
N GLY A 282 -25.90 -14.65 -3.66
CA GLY A 282 -26.60 -14.68 -4.95
C GLY A 282 -26.63 -13.34 -5.70
N PRO A 283 -27.32 -13.29 -6.86
CA PRO A 283 -27.34 -12.12 -7.74
C PRO A 283 -27.98 -10.86 -7.10
N LEU A 284 -28.93 -11.02 -6.18
CA LEU A 284 -29.54 -9.88 -5.47
C LEU A 284 -28.55 -9.19 -4.54
N ASP A 285 -27.66 -9.95 -3.90
CA ASP A 285 -26.59 -9.41 -3.07
C ASP A 285 -25.62 -8.57 -3.91
N TRP A 286 -25.30 -9.04 -5.12
CA TRP A 286 -24.49 -8.28 -6.08
C TRP A 286 -25.16 -6.98 -6.53
N ALA A 287 -26.46 -7.02 -6.84
CA ALA A 287 -27.22 -5.83 -7.19
C ALA A 287 -27.21 -4.81 -6.04
N HIS A 288 -27.32 -5.29 -4.80
CA HIS A 288 -27.25 -4.45 -3.61
C HIS A 288 -25.86 -3.85 -3.38
N ILE A 289 -24.79 -4.65 -3.50
CA ILE A 289 -23.40 -4.16 -3.41
C ILE A 289 -23.16 -3.08 -4.47
N ALA A 290 -23.61 -3.29 -5.70
CA ALA A 290 -23.51 -2.30 -6.78
C ALA A 290 -24.31 -1.02 -6.48
N ALA A 291 -25.54 -1.14 -5.96
CA ALA A 291 -26.35 0.01 -5.57
C ALA A 291 -25.69 0.81 -4.43
N THR A 292 -25.10 0.12 -3.46
CA THR A 292 -24.34 0.71 -2.35
C THR A 292 -23.12 1.46 -2.86
N GLY A 293 -22.32 0.83 -3.74
CA GLY A 293 -21.14 1.47 -4.30
C GLY A 293 -21.44 2.69 -5.18
N LEU A 294 -22.64 2.75 -5.76
CA LEU A 294 -23.14 3.91 -6.51
C LEU A 294 -23.82 4.98 -5.64
N GLY A 295 -23.81 4.82 -4.31
CA GLY A 295 -24.41 5.79 -3.38
C GLY A 295 -25.94 5.83 -3.44
N ARG A 296 -26.60 4.80 -4.01
CA ARG A 296 -28.06 4.70 -4.04
C ARG A 296 -28.65 4.14 -2.74
N VAL A 297 -27.80 3.62 -1.87
CA VAL A 297 -28.16 3.17 -0.53
C VAL A 297 -27.63 4.22 0.44
N GLY A 298 -28.54 4.85 1.18
CA GLY A 298 -28.17 5.81 2.22
C GLY A 298 -27.43 5.13 3.38
N ASP A 299 -26.71 5.93 4.15
CA ASP A 299 -26.00 5.56 5.37
C ASP A 299 -26.93 5.24 6.57
N GLY A 300 -28.22 5.05 6.31
CA GLY A 300 -29.23 4.83 7.34
C GLY A 300 -29.51 6.09 8.16
N ARG A 301 -29.72 5.94 9.47
CA ARG A 301 -30.06 7.02 10.41
C ARG A 301 -28.84 7.95 10.70
N GLY A 302 -28.14 8.41 9.67
CA GLY A 302 -26.95 9.27 9.78
C GLY A 302 -25.68 8.55 10.28
N GLY A 303 -25.55 7.25 9.99
CA GLY A 303 -24.34 6.48 10.29
C GLY A 303 -23.20 6.79 9.32
N ARG A 304 -21.99 6.22 9.55
CA ARG A 304 -20.89 6.28 8.56
C ARG A 304 -21.12 5.34 7.37
N TYR A 305 -21.85 4.24 7.60
CA TYR A 305 -22.05 3.17 6.65
C TYR A 305 -23.54 2.88 6.42
N PRO A 306 -23.89 2.30 5.26
CA PRO A 306 -25.17 1.64 5.09
C PRO A 306 -25.41 0.59 6.17
N PRO A 307 -26.69 0.29 6.49
CA PRO A 307 -27.02 -0.78 7.42
C PRO A 307 -26.39 -2.12 7.03
N ASP A 308 -25.85 -2.83 8.02
CA ASP A 308 -25.25 -4.15 7.84
C ASP A 308 -26.20 -5.12 7.14
N ARG A 309 -25.66 -5.85 6.16
CA ARG A 309 -26.34 -6.95 5.46
C ARG A 309 -25.41 -8.17 5.47
N PRO A 310 -25.94 -9.40 5.50
CA PRO A 310 -25.08 -10.60 5.49
C PRO A 310 -24.04 -10.59 4.36
N ALA A 311 -24.42 -10.10 3.18
CA ALA A 311 -23.54 -10.03 2.02
C ALA A 311 -22.48 -8.91 2.06
N LEU A 312 -22.69 -7.87 2.88
CA LEU A 312 -21.85 -6.69 2.91
C LEU A 312 -21.92 -6.04 4.30
N ARG A 313 -20.84 -6.15 5.06
CA ARG A 313 -20.72 -5.56 6.40
C ARG A 313 -19.50 -4.65 6.45
N TYR A 314 -19.61 -3.56 7.19
CA TYR A 314 -18.56 -2.56 7.33
C TYR A 314 -18.10 -2.43 8.78
N ARG A 315 -16.80 -2.38 9.01
CA ARG A 315 -16.20 -2.18 10.34
C ARG A 315 -15.14 -1.08 10.26
N ASP A 316 -15.08 -0.25 11.29
CA ASP A 316 -13.90 0.59 11.53
C ASP A 316 -12.87 -0.29 12.24
N ALA A 317 -11.60 -0.14 11.85
CA ALA A 317 -10.49 -0.85 12.46
C ALA A 317 -9.26 0.06 12.56
N ARG A 318 -8.35 -0.29 13.46
CA ARG A 318 -6.94 0.14 13.44
C ARG A 318 -6.04 -0.99 12.95
N THR A 319 -6.34 -2.20 13.40
CA THR A 319 -5.64 -3.42 13.03
C THR A 319 -6.64 -4.52 12.69
N VAL A 320 -6.41 -5.20 11.58
CA VAL A 320 -7.14 -6.42 11.19
C VAL A 320 -6.13 -7.53 11.01
N VAL A 321 -6.28 -8.58 11.82
CA VAL A 321 -5.51 -9.81 11.68
C VAL A 321 -6.40 -10.88 11.06
N VAL A 322 -5.88 -11.55 10.05
CA VAL A 322 -6.55 -12.59 9.29
C VAL A 322 -5.67 -13.81 9.26
N THR A 323 -6.23 -14.97 9.56
CA THR A 323 -5.60 -16.26 9.26
C THR A 323 -6.52 -17.12 8.42
N SER A 324 -5.93 -17.90 7.53
CA SER A 324 -6.62 -18.86 6.67
C SER A 324 -5.95 -20.22 6.82
N ARG A 325 -6.75 -21.28 6.88
CA ARG A 325 -6.25 -22.66 6.92
C ARG A 325 -5.67 -23.09 5.59
N ASP A 326 -6.33 -22.68 4.50
CA ASP A 326 -5.90 -22.94 3.14
C ASP A 326 -5.25 -21.67 2.55
N PRO A 327 -4.22 -21.79 1.70
CA PRO A 327 -3.63 -20.63 1.04
C PRO A 327 -4.66 -19.87 0.18
N VAL A 328 -4.67 -18.55 0.31
CA VAL A 328 -5.54 -17.64 -0.45
C VAL A 328 -4.72 -16.61 -1.22
N LEU A 329 -5.36 -15.95 -2.19
CA LEU A 329 -4.76 -14.75 -2.75
C LEU A 329 -4.93 -13.56 -1.80
N ALA A 330 -3.88 -12.76 -1.71
CA ALA A 330 -3.95 -11.38 -1.27
C ALA A 330 -3.87 -10.43 -2.47
N GLN A 331 -4.44 -9.24 -2.31
CA GLN A 331 -4.30 -8.12 -3.24
C GLN A 331 -3.87 -6.88 -2.48
N VAL A 332 -2.94 -6.11 -3.05
CA VAL A 332 -2.44 -4.85 -2.49
C VAL A 332 -2.38 -3.81 -3.60
N ASP A 333 -3.28 -2.83 -3.59
CA ASP A 333 -3.40 -1.74 -4.60
C ASP A 333 -3.43 -2.19 -6.07
N GLY A 334 -3.74 -3.46 -6.32
CA GLY A 334 -3.91 -4.07 -7.64
C GLY A 334 -2.92 -5.20 -7.92
N ASP A 335 -1.86 -5.28 -7.12
CA ASP A 335 -0.88 -6.36 -7.19
C ASP A 335 -1.42 -7.58 -6.46
N VAL A 336 -1.37 -8.74 -7.13
CA VAL A 336 -1.88 -10.01 -6.62
C VAL A 336 -0.71 -10.83 -6.07
N ILE A 337 -0.87 -11.33 -4.86
CA ILE A 337 0.14 -12.11 -4.14
C ILE A 337 -0.48 -13.47 -3.80
N PRO A 338 0.05 -14.57 -4.32
CA PRO A 338 -0.50 -15.90 -4.08
C PRO A 338 -0.05 -16.48 -2.73
N ASP A 339 -0.63 -17.62 -2.39
CA ASP A 339 -0.17 -18.53 -1.32
C ASP A 339 -0.12 -17.91 0.09
N ILE A 340 -1.02 -16.97 0.38
CA ILE A 340 -1.09 -16.28 1.68
C ILE A 340 -1.95 -17.08 2.66
N VAL A 341 -1.43 -17.30 3.87
CA VAL A 341 -2.13 -17.98 4.97
C VAL A 341 -2.40 -17.04 6.16
N GLY A 342 -1.77 -15.87 6.18
CA GLY A 342 -2.01 -14.87 7.22
C GLY A 342 -1.76 -13.45 6.74
N ALA A 343 -2.47 -12.49 7.32
CA ALA A 343 -2.22 -11.07 7.11
C ALA A 343 -2.50 -10.24 8.35
N GLU A 344 -1.65 -9.25 8.58
CA GLU A 344 -1.91 -8.13 9.47
C GLU A 344 -2.03 -6.84 8.64
N LEU A 345 -3.22 -6.24 8.67
CA LEU A 345 -3.56 -5.02 7.95
C LEU A 345 -3.67 -3.89 8.98
N THR A 346 -2.86 -2.86 8.80
CA THR A 346 -2.80 -1.69 9.70
C THR A 346 -2.87 -0.39 8.91
N LEU A 347 -3.23 0.70 9.58
CA LEU A 347 -3.17 2.04 9.02
C LEU A 347 -2.18 2.90 9.83
N LEU A 348 -1.40 3.70 9.12
CA LEU A 348 -0.51 4.72 9.66
C LEU A 348 -1.15 6.09 9.39
N PRO A 349 -1.81 6.70 10.40
CA PRO A 349 -2.50 7.97 10.21
C PRO A 349 -1.54 9.11 9.86
N ALA A 350 -1.91 9.92 8.88
CA ALA A 350 -1.17 11.10 8.42
C ALA A 350 0.33 10.83 8.11
N ALA A 351 0.67 9.59 7.75
CA ALA A 351 2.04 9.16 7.47
C ALA A 351 2.69 9.91 6.28
N LEU A 352 1.85 10.52 5.42
CA LEU A 352 2.30 11.23 4.23
C LEU A 352 1.75 12.65 4.19
N ARG A 353 2.46 13.50 3.44
CA ARG A 353 1.97 14.81 2.99
C ARG A 353 1.86 14.80 1.48
N VAL A 354 0.64 14.72 0.94
CA VAL A 354 0.41 14.62 -0.50
C VAL A 354 -0.03 15.97 -1.07
N ALA A 355 0.56 16.39 -2.17
CA ALA A 355 0.22 17.65 -2.86
C ALA A 355 -1.16 17.55 -3.52
N ARG A 356 -2.19 18.14 -2.89
CA ARG A 356 -3.60 18.10 -3.32
C ARG A 356 -4.41 19.27 -2.73
#